data_AF-H0EG77-F1
#
_entry.id   AF-H0EG77-F1
#
_cell.length_a   1.000
_cell.length_b   1.000
_cell.length_c   1.000
_cell.angle_alpha   90.00
_cell.angle_beta   90.00
_cell.angle_gamma   90.00
#
_symmetry.space_group_name_H-M   'P 1'
#
loop_
_entity.id
_entity.type
_entity.pdbx_description
1 polymer ?
#
loop_
_entity_poly.entity_id
_entity_poly.type
_entity_poly.pdbx_seq_one_letter_code
_entity_poly.pdbx_strand_id
1 'polypeptide(L)'
;MNSKASFAEKVLRLAPGFNGSCDSRAVLGYQTAEGKWETRPLSVDQNVKNAAEVERVRCEHPNEENLIRESYYMGYEPTRVFGDGKSKWPLELSNEAKERFNAGHAQKPERYKTPPYHTARPEVVTTQLEKGRPAFMILASDGVWDTMSSEQGVALVGRWVDWVKAGKPAQKEVSEFGEFDLKEEGALDFKEAKTTVQDEN
;
A
#
# COMPACT_ATOMS: atom_id res chain seq x y z
N MET A 1 -8.35 -19.13 28.11
CA MET A 1 -8.34 -17.65 28.11
C MET A 1 -9.47 -17.17 29.02
N ASN A 2 -9.20 -16.22 29.92
CA ASN A 2 -10.10 -15.80 31.00
C ASN A 2 -11.37 -15.11 30.46
N SER A 3 -12.55 -15.69 30.65
CA SER A 3 -13.82 -15.22 30.07
C SER A 3 -14.46 -14.00 30.76
N LYS A 4 -13.71 -13.27 31.60
CA LYS A 4 -14.21 -12.18 32.46
C LYS A 4 -13.71 -10.77 32.09
N ALA A 5 -12.89 -10.61 31.05
CA ALA A 5 -12.44 -9.28 30.65
C ALA A 5 -13.62 -8.45 30.12
N SER A 6 -13.71 -7.19 30.55
CA SER A 6 -14.74 -6.25 30.07
C SER A 6 -14.55 -5.98 28.57
N PHE A 7 -15.62 -5.59 27.87
CA PHE A 7 -15.54 -5.24 26.44
C PHE A 7 -14.47 -4.17 26.17
N ALA A 8 -14.36 -3.16 27.05
CA ALA A 8 -13.35 -2.12 26.97
C ALA A 8 -11.91 -2.67 27.05
N GLU A 9 -11.65 -3.61 27.96
CA GLU A 9 -10.33 -4.26 28.07
C GLU A 9 -10.00 -5.14 26.86
N LYS A 10 -10.99 -5.78 26.24
CA LYS A 10 -10.80 -6.56 25.01
C LYS A 10 -10.36 -5.64 23.86
N VAL A 11 -11.02 -4.49 23.70
CA VAL A 11 -10.72 -3.51 22.63
C VAL A 11 -9.34 -2.86 22.83
N LEU A 12 -8.96 -2.53 24.06
CA LEU A 12 -7.69 -1.86 24.35
C LEU A 12 -6.45 -2.70 23.99
N ARG A 13 -6.56 -4.03 24.03
CA ARG A 13 -5.48 -4.95 23.66
C ARG A 13 -5.25 -5.07 22.15
N LEU A 14 -6.12 -4.48 21.33
CA LEU A 14 -6.18 -4.70 19.88
C LEU A 14 -5.73 -3.49 19.06
N ALA A 15 -5.11 -2.48 19.67
CA ALA A 15 -4.62 -1.27 18.98
C ALA A 15 -3.08 -1.26 18.88
N PRO A 16 -2.48 -1.75 17.77
CA PRO A 16 -1.07 -1.52 17.47
C PRO A 16 -0.89 -0.12 16.87
N GLY A 17 0.21 0.54 17.25
CA GLY A 17 0.67 1.82 16.71
C GLY A 17 1.11 1.74 15.25
N PHE A 18 1.08 2.90 14.59
CA PHE A 18 1.31 3.14 13.17
C PHE A 18 2.72 2.73 12.68
N ASN A 19 2.76 1.93 11.61
CA ASN A 19 3.92 1.67 10.73
C ASN A 19 3.44 0.94 9.45
N GLY A 20 3.69 1.51 8.27
CA GLY A 20 3.12 1.16 6.95
C GLY A 20 2.76 -0.32 6.74
N SER A 21 1.46 -0.59 6.71
CA SER A 21 0.86 -1.90 6.51
C SER A 21 -0.28 -1.71 5.51
N CYS A 22 0.07 -1.69 4.22
CA CYS A 22 -0.87 -1.60 3.08
C CYS A 22 -0.11 -1.96 1.78
N ASP A 23 -0.81 -1.92 0.64
CA ASP A 23 -0.32 -1.95 -0.75
C ASP A 23 0.42 -0.67 -1.21
N SER A 24 0.64 0.30 -0.32
CA SER A 24 1.53 1.44 -0.58
C SER A 24 2.98 0.98 -0.71
N ARG A 25 3.75 1.64 -1.58
CA ARG A 25 5.13 1.24 -1.89
C ARG A 25 6.15 2.34 -1.61
N ALA A 26 7.29 1.93 -1.08
CA ALA A 26 8.50 2.72 -0.92
C ALA A 26 9.53 2.33 -1.98
N VAL A 27 10.07 3.32 -2.69
CA VAL A 27 11.04 3.13 -3.77
C VAL A 27 12.20 4.11 -3.59
N LEU A 28 13.43 3.61 -3.71
CA LEU A 28 14.63 4.44 -3.72
C LEU A 28 15.04 4.75 -5.16
N GLY A 29 15.23 6.03 -5.45
CA GLY A 29 16.01 6.49 -6.59
C GLY A 29 17.43 6.85 -6.14
N TYR A 30 18.45 6.33 -6.80
CA TYR A 30 19.85 6.68 -6.53
C TYR A 30 20.63 6.92 -7.82
N GLN A 31 21.62 7.79 -7.76
CA GLN A 31 22.44 8.13 -8.93
C GLN A 31 23.66 7.21 -9.01
N THR A 32 23.85 6.58 -10.16
CA THR A 32 25.04 5.79 -10.50
C THR A 32 26.28 6.66 -10.68
N ALA A 33 27.47 6.06 -10.77
CA ALA A 33 28.70 6.79 -11.03
C ALA A 33 28.67 7.53 -12.38
N GLU A 34 27.90 7.02 -13.34
CA GLU A 34 27.67 7.59 -14.67
C GLU A 34 26.63 8.72 -14.67
N GLY A 35 26.07 9.08 -13.51
CA GLY A 35 25.07 10.14 -13.39
C GLY A 35 23.64 9.71 -13.74
N LYS A 36 23.38 8.42 -14.00
CA LYS A 36 22.03 7.92 -14.30
C LYS A 36 21.26 7.58 -13.03
N TRP A 37 19.96 7.84 -13.00
CA TRP A 37 19.07 7.42 -11.93
C TRP A 37 18.68 5.95 -12.08
N GLU A 38 18.88 5.18 -11.02
CA GLU A 38 18.46 3.79 -10.90
C GLU A 38 17.46 3.60 -9.77
N THR A 39 16.64 2.56 -9.92
CA THR A 39 15.52 2.23 -9.03
C THR A 39 15.87 1.04 -8.16
N ARG A 40 15.59 1.15 -6.86
CA ARG A 40 15.59 0.02 -5.93
C ARG A 40 14.29 0.01 -5.13
N PRO A 41 13.39 -0.96 -5.32
CA PRO A 41 12.24 -1.16 -4.43
C PRO A 41 12.71 -1.37 -2.98
N LEU A 42 12.07 -0.68 -2.03
CA LEU A 42 12.35 -0.80 -0.59
C LEU A 42 11.24 -1.53 0.16
N SER A 43 10.11 -1.79 -0.49
CA SER A 43 9.00 -2.59 0.04
C SER A 43 8.42 -3.48 -1.05
N VAL A 44 7.75 -4.53 -0.62
CA VAL A 44 6.91 -5.38 -1.48
C VAL A 44 5.47 -5.13 -1.08
N ASP A 45 4.58 -5.00 -2.05
CA ASP A 45 3.17 -4.76 -1.80
C ASP A 45 2.56 -5.92 -1.01
N GLN A 46 1.80 -5.59 0.02
CA GLN A 46 1.17 -6.58 0.91
C GLN A 46 -0.28 -6.80 0.48
N ASN A 47 -0.46 -7.41 -0.69
CA ASN A 47 -1.74 -7.73 -1.31
C ASN A 47 -1.74 -9.15 -1.90
N VAL A 48 -2.84 -9.57 -2.53
CA VAL A 48 -2.97 -10.93 -3.09
C VAL A 48 -2.10 -11.20 -4.32
N LYS A 49 -1.52 -10.17 -4.95
CA LYS A 49 -0.56 -10.33 -6.06
C LYS A 49 0.80 -10.82 -5.53
N ASN A 50 1.08 -10.64 -4.24
CA ASN A 50 2.28 -11.12 -3.58
C ASN A 50 2.12 -12.59 -3.14
N ALA A 51 2.82 -13.50 -3.83
CA ALA A 51 2.77 -14.93 -3.55
C ALA A 51 3.16 -15.30 -2.10
N ALA A 52 4.05 -14.52 -1.46
CA ALA A 52 4.43 -14.76 -0.06
C ALA A 52 3.27 -14.43 0.90
N GLU A 53 2.48 -13.39 0.62
CA GLU A 53 1.28 -13.08 1.40
C GLU A 53 0.17 -14.11 1.19
N VAL A 54 -0.01 -14.58 -0.05
CA VAL A 54 -0.96 -15.66 -0.35
C VAL A 54 -0.60 -16.93 0.43
N GLU A 55 0.69 -17.29 0.46
CA GLU A 55 1.15 -18.46 1.21
C GLU A 55 1.01 -18.27 2.72
N ARG A 56 1.36 -17.08 3.25
CA ARG A 56 1.15 -16.74 4.66
C ARG A 56 -0.30 -16.93 5.06
N VAL A 57 -1.24 -16.37 4.30
CA VAL A 57 -2.68 -16.48 4.55
C VAL A 57 -3.14 -17.94 4.56
N ARG A 58 -2.67 -18.76 3.61
CA ARG A 58 -3.01 -20.19 3.54
C ARG A 58 -2.48 -20.98 4.74
N CYS A 59 -1.29 -20.63 5.21
CA CYS A 59 -0.67 -21.22 6.39
C CYS A 59 -1.37 -20.82 7.70
N GLU A 60 -1.79 -19.55 7.83
CA GLU A 60 -2.49 -19.05 9.02
C GLU A 60 -3.93 -19.58 9.13
N HIS A 61 -4.58 -19.85 7.99
CA HIS A 61 -5.98 -20.27 7.92
C HIS A 61 -6.15 -21.58 7.13
N PRO A 62 -5.64 -22.73 7.64
CA PRO A 62 -5.76 -23.99 6.95
C PRO A 62 -7.24 -24.39 6.80
N ASN A 63 -7.62 -24.88 5.62
CA ASN A 63 -8.99 -25.28 5.25
C ASN A 63 -9.99 -24.12 5.05
N GLU A 64 -9.51 -22.89 4.87
CA GLU A 64 -10.33 -21.74 4.47
C GLU A 64 -9.93 -21.24 3.07
N GLU A 65 -10.15 -22.06 2.04
CA GLU A 65 -9.72 -21.77 0.66
C GLU A 65 -10.40 -20.53 0.04
N ASN A 66 -11.55 -20.12 0.59
CA ASN A 66 -12.37 -19.04 0.05
C ASN A 66 -12.04 -17.64 0.61
N LEU A 67 -10.93 -17.50 1.34
CA LEU A 67 -10.51 -16.20 1.88
C LEU A 67 -9.97 -15.25 0.81
N ILE A 68 -9.32 -15.80 -0.22
CA ILE A 68 -8.87 -15.06 -1.40
C ILE A 68 -9.81 -15.40 -2.54
N ARG A 69 -10.47 -14.38 -3.09
CA ARG A 69 -11.40 -14.52 -4.22
C ARG A 69 -11.03 -13.49 -5.26
N GLU A 70 -10.76 -13.95 -6.48
CA GLU A 70 -10.29 -13.09 -7.56
C GLU A 70 -9.05 -12.30 -7.09
N SER A 71 -9.12 -10.97 -7.13
CA SER A 71 -8.05 -10.05 -6.70
C SER A 71 -8.21 -9.53 -5.27
N TYR A 72 -9.10 -10.11 -4.45
CA TYR A 72 -9.41 -9.59 -3.12
C TYR A 72 -9.27 -10.64 -2.02
N TYR A 73 -8.67 -10.25 -0.90
CA TYR A 73 -8.62 -10.97 0.36
C TYR A 73 -9.72 -10.48 1.29
N MET A 74 -10.71 -11.34 1.60
CA MET A 74 -11.84 -10.99 2.47
C MET A 74 -12.58 -9.69 2.05
N GLY A 75 -12.56 -9.36 0.76
CA GLY A 75 -13.16 -8.15 0.19
C GLY A 75 -12.26 -6.91 0.17
N TYR A 76 -10.98 -7.04 0.54
CA TYR A 76 -9.97 -5.98 0.54
C TYR A 76 -8.83 -6.36 -0.40
N GLU A 77 -8.23 -5.38 -1.08
CA GLU A 77 -7.00 -5.61 -1.85
C GLU A 77 -5.78 -5.84 -0.94
N PRO A 78 -5.53 -5.03 0.13
CA PRO A 78 -4.42 -5.27 1.04
C PRO A 78 -4.71 -6.44 2.00
N THR A 79 -3.70 -7.28 2.21
CA THR A 79 -3.74 -8.40 3.17
C THR A 79 -3.34 -7.97 4.59
N ARG A 80 -2.72 -6.80 4.72
CA ARG A 80 -2.28 -6.22 5.98
C ARG A 80 -2.81 -4.79 6.10
N VAL A 81 -3.52 -4.48 7.18
CA VAL A 81 -4.16 -3.17 7.41
C VAL A 81 -4.15 -2.78 8.88
N PHE A 82 -4.13 -1.47 9.16
CA PHE A 82 -4.54 -0.95 10.46
C PHE A 82 -6.07 -0.95 10.59
N GLY A 83 -6.58 -0.96 11.82
CA GLY A 83 -8.03 -0.97 12.03
C GLY A 83 -8.67 -2.30 11.62
N ASP A 84 -9.77 -2.23 10.86
CA ASP A 84 -10.60 -3.38 10.45
C ASP A 84 -10.82 -4.40 11.58
N GLY A 85 -11.17 -3.90 12.76
CA GLY A 85 -11.29 -4.73 13.95
C GLY A 85 -12.18 -5.96 13.75
N LYS A 86 -13.25 -5.86 12.95
CA LYS A 86 -14.16 -6.97 12.66
C LYS A 86 -13.51 -8.15 11.95
N SER A 87 -12.41 -7.95 11.23
CA SER A 87 -11.65 -9.04 10.60
C SER A 87 -10.60 -9.64 11.55
N LYS A 88 -10.42 -9.05 12.73
CA LYS A 88 -9.39 -9.42 13.71
C LYS A 88 -9.97 -9.93 15.03
N TRP A 89 -11.18 -9.49 15.39
CA TRP A 89 -11.81 -9.77 16.66
C TRP A 89 -12.33 -11.22 16.73
N PRO A 90 -12.29 -11.87 17.89
CA PRO A 90 -13.01 -13.13 18.09
C PRO A 90 -14.49 -13.00 17.69
N LEU A 91 -15.07 -14.09 17.21
CA LEU A 91 -16.45 -14.13 16.70
C LEU A 91 -17.46 -13.54 17.70
N GLU A 92 -17.32 -13.89 18.98
CA GLU A 92 -18.19 -13.42 20.05
C GLU A 92 -18.05 -11.90 20.26
N LEU A 93 -16.82 -11.38 20.22
CA LEU A 93 -16.56 -9.95 20.36
C LEU A 93 -17.11 -9.17 19.18
N SER A 94 -16.95 -9.69 17.96
CA SER A 94 -17.49 -9.09 16.74
C SER A 94 -19.01 -9.00 16.79
N ASN A 95 -19.69 -10.07 17.21
CA ASN A 95 -21.14 -10.11 17.33
C ASN A 95 -21.68 -9.28 18.50
N GLU A 96 -20.99 -9.26 19.65
CA GLU A 96 -21.29 -8.38 20.78
C GLU A 96 -21.17 -6.90 20.38
N ALA A 97 -20.12 -6.55 19.61
CA ALA A 97 -19.93 -5.19 19.11
C ALA A 97 -21.03 -4.77 18.14
N LYS A 98 -21.47 -5.69 17.26
CA LYS A 98 -22.62 -5.47 16.39
C LYS A 98 -23.89 -5.20 17.17
N GLU A 99 -24.19 -6.00 18.19
CA GLU A 99 -25.42 -5.86 18.98
C GLU A 99 -25.46 -4.58 19.82
N ARG A 100 -24.34 -4.21 20.44
CA ARG A 100 -24.29 -3.08 21.37
C ARG A 100 -23.99 -1.74 20.71
N PHE A 101 -23.25 -1.75 19.62
CA PHE A 101 -22.69 -0.54 19.01
C PHE A 101 -22.95 -0.43 17.51
N ASN A 102 -23.81 -1.29 16.96
CA ASN A 102 -24.11 -1.33 15.53
C ASN A 102 -22.84 -1.37 14.65
N ALA A 103 -21.83 -2.13 15.09
CA ALA A 103 -20.57 -2.32 14.38
C ALA A 103 -20.75 -3.23 13.15
N GLY A 104 -21.62 -2.84 12.20
CA GLY A 104 -21.92 -3.52 10.94
C GLY A 104 -22.58 -4.89 11.08
N HIS A 105 -22.28 -5.81 10.15
CA HIS A 105 -22.95 -7.11 10.06
C HIS A 105 -22.38 -8.12 11.06
N ALA A 106 -23.27 -8.99 11.55
CA ALA A 106 -22.89 -10.13 12.37
C ALA A 106 -22.07 -11.13 11.55
N GLN A 107 -21.00 -11.63 12.16
CA GLN A 107 -20.16 -12.66 11.56
C GLN A 107 -20.82 -14.03 11.76
N LYS A 108 -20.73 -14.87 10.71
CA LYS A 108 -21.30 -16.21 10.69
C LYS A 108 -20.22 -17.26 10.95
N PRO A 109 -20.39 -18.18 11.91
CA PRO A 109 -19.37 -19.18 12.26
C PRO A 109 -18.88 -20.00 11.06
N GLU A 110 -19.73 -20.24 10.06
CA GLU A 110 -19.39 -21.05 8.90
C GLU A 110 -18.37 -20.39 7.96
N ARG A 111 -18.26 -19.05 8.02
CA ARG A 111 -17.39 -18.23 7.16
C ARG A 111 -16.30 -17.46 7.92
N TYR A 112 -16.36 -17.48 9.25
CA TYR A 112 -15.47 -16.73 10.13
C TYR A 112 -14.93 -17.68 11.20
N LYS A 113 -14.04 -18.58 10.77
CA LYS A 113 -13.58 -19.74 11.55
C LYS A 113 -12.30 -19.46 12.34
N THR A 114 -11.30 -18.82 11.73
CA THR A 114 -9.97 -18.65 12.33
C THR A 114 -9.47 -17.19 12.37
N PRO A 115 -10.23 -16.24 12.95
CA PRO A 115 -9.70 -14.89 13.17
C PRO A 115 -8.46 -14.92 14.08
N PRO A 116 -7.51 -13.97 13.94
CA PRO A 116 -7.56 -12.77 13.09
C PRO A 116 -7.14 -13.02 11.63
N TYR A 117 -7.86 -12.43 10.68
CA TYR A 117 -7.57 -12.52 9.24
C TYR A 117 -6.58 -11.43 8.76
N HIS A 118 -6.73 -10.20 9.25
CA HIS A 118 -5.78 -9.14 8.91
C HIS A 118 -4.77 -8.92 10.03
N THR A 119 -3.54 -8.57 9.65
CA THR A 119 -2.51 -8.13 10.58
C THR A 119 -2.11 -6.69 10.29
N ALA A 120 -1.67 -5.96 11.32
CA ALA A 120 -1.03 -4.64 11.17
C ALA A 120 0.50 -4.75 11.32
N ARG A 121 1.05 -5.97 11.32
CA ARG A 121 2.49 -6.20 11.44
C ARG A 121 3.18 -5.84 10.12
N PRO A 122 4.12 -4.88 10.11
CA PRO A 122 4.80 -4.48 8.89
C PRO A 122 5.88 -5.49 8.49
N GLU A 123 6.28 -5.44 7.22
CA GLU A 123 7.59 -5.96 6.79
C GLU A 123 8.61 -4.84 6.91
N VAL A 124 9.79 -5.17 7.45
CA VAL A 124 10.84 -4.18 7.72
C VAL A 124 12.03 -4.47 6.84
N VAL A 125 12.39 -3.49 6.01
CA VAL A 125 13.59 -3.52 5.18
C VAL A 125 14.55 -2.45 5.68
N THR A 126 15.80 -2.82 5.89
CA THR A 126 16.88 -1.88 6.21
C THR A 126 17.79 -1.74 5.01
N THR A 127 18.10 -0.51 4.65
CA THR A 127 18.91 -0.20 3.48
C THR A 127 19.99 0.82 3.84
N GLN A 128 21.23 0.51 3.47
CA GLN A 128 22.34 1.44 3.63
C GLN A 128 22.42 2.39 2.43
N LEU A 129 22.60 3.68 2.73
CA LEU A 129 22.84 4.72 1.73
C LEU A 129 24.34 4.96 1.60
N GLU A 130 24.81 5.10 0.36
CA GLU A 130 26.19 5.43 0.10
C GLU A 130 26.45 6.92 0.37
N LYS A 131 27.43 7.20 1.23
CA LYS A 131 27.77 8.57 1.61
C LYS A 131 28.28 9.35 0.39
N GLY A 132 27.68 10.51 0.14
CA GLY A 132 28.04 11.39 -0.97
C GLY A 132 27.41 11.02 -2.32
N ARG A 133 26.64 9.92 -2.39
CA ARG A 133 25.87 9.56 -3.59
C ARG A 133 24.47 10.21 -3.52
N PRO A 134 24.05 10.97 -4.55
CA PRO A 134 22.69 11.51 -4.60
C PRO A 134 21.64 10.40 -4.59
N ALA A 135 20.64 10.53 -3.72
CA ALA A 135 19.53 9.60 -3.61
C ALA A 135 18.28 10.31 -3.08
N PHE A 136 17.11 9.79 -3.44
CA PHE A 136 15.81 10.20 -2.92
C PHE A 136 14.91 8.98 -2.71
N MET A 137 13.87 9.12 -1.90
CA MET A 137 12.89 8.07 -1.65
C MET A 137 11.50 8.57 -2.03
N ILE A 138 10.76 7.75 -2.80
CA ILE A 138 9.35 7.96 -3.11
C ILE A 138 8.54 7.08 -2.17
N LEU A 139 7.61 7.71 -1.44
CA LEU A 139 6.56 7.03 -0.68
C LEU A 139 5.24 7.41 -1.32
N ALA A 140 4.53 6.43 -1.86
CA ALA A 140 3.22 6.69 -2.48
C ALA A 140 2.29 5.48 -2.30
N SER A 141 0.98 5.75 -2.38
CA SER A 141 -0.05 4.72 -2.38
C SER A 141 -0.19 4.05 -3.76
N ASP A 142 -0.99 2.99 -3.78
CA ASP A 142 -1.50 2.32 -4.99
C ASP A 142 -2.00 3.29 -6.07
N GLY A 143 -2.68 4.38 -5.71
CA GLY A 143 -3.15 5.40 -6.67
C GLY A 143 -2.06 6.01 -7.56
N VAL A 144 -0.79 5.93 -7.16
CA VAL A 144 0.35 6.23 -8.05
C VAL A 144 0.86 4.96 -8.73
N TRP A 145 1.12 3.90 -7.95
CA TRP A 145 1.81 2.70 -8.43
C TRP A 145 0.98 1.79 -9.36
N ASP A 146 -0.33 1.97 -9.38
CA ASP A 146 -1.22 1.32 -10.34
C ASP A 146 -1.17 1.99 -11.72
N THR A 147 -0.72 3.25 -11.78
CA THR A 147 -0.64 4.04 -13.02
C THR A 147 0.75 4.01 -13.67
N MET A 148 1.81 3.73 -12.88
CA MET A 148 3.19 3.75 -13.36
C MET A 148 4.11 2.78 -12.62
N SER A 149 5.16 2.33 -13.31
CA SER A 149 6.20 1.50 -12.71
C SER A 149 7.10 2.28 -11.76
N SER A 150 7.80 1.57 -10.88
CA SER A 150 8.78 2.18 -9.97
C SER A 150 9.95 2.84 -10.72
N GLU A 151 10.34 2.30 -11.88
CA GLU A 151 11.33 2.86 -12.78
C GLU A 151 10.85 4.16 -13.41
N GLN A 152 9.59 4.21 -13.86
CA GLN A 152 8.98 5.43 -14.39
C GLN A 152 8.90 6.54 -13.33
N GLY A 153 8.47 6.19 -12.11
CA GLY A 153 8.42 7.14 -10.98
C GLY A 153 9.81 7.70 -10.63
N VAL A 154 10.84 6.86 -10.55
CA VAL A 154 12.22 7.31 -10.29
C VAL A 154 12.76 8.13 -11.46
N ALA A 155 12.48 7.76 -12.71
CA ALA A 155 12.91 8.54 -13.87
C ALA A 155 12.26 9.93 -13.91
N LEU A 156 10.98 10.06 -13.53
CA LEU A 156 10.29 11.34 -13.39
C LEU A 156 10.94 12.22 -12.34
N VAL A 157 11.06 11.71 -11.11
CA VAL A 157 11.63 12.48 -9.99
C VAL A 157 13.10 12.80 -10.26
N GLY A 158 13.86 11.86 -10.83
CA GLY A 158 15.25 12.07 -11.21
C GLY A 158 15.43 13.20 -12.23
N ARG A 159 14.59 13.23 -13.28
CA ARG A 159 14.55 14.34 -14.25
C ARG A 159 14.27 15.68 -13.57
N TRP A 160 13.30 15.73 -12.66
CA TRP A 160 12.99 16.94 -11.89
C TRP A 160 14.16 17.37 -11.01
N VAL A 161 14.80 16.45 -10.29
CA VAL A 161 15.98 16.73 -9.45
C VAL A 161 17.12 17.32 -10.28
N ASP A 162 17.41 16.75 -11.45
CA ASP A 162 18.46 17.25 -12.34
C ASP A 162 18.09 18.62 -12.96
N TRP A 163 16.80 18.84 -13.26
CA TRP A 163 16.30 20.13 -13.72
C TRP A 163 16.46 21.23 -12.67
N VAL A 164 16.13 20.94 -11.40
CA VAL A 164 16.34 21.87 -10.28
C VAL A 164 17.84 22.17 -10.11
N LYS A 165 18.70 21.15 -10.16
CA LYS A 165 20.17 21.32 -10.07
C LYS A 165 20.74 22.16 -11.22
N ALA A 166 20.17 22.04 -12.42
CA ALA A 166 20.58 22.80 -13.60
C ALA A 166 20.08 24.26 -13.61
N GLY A 167 19.35 24.70 -12.59
CA GLY A 167 18.87 26.08 -12.46
C GLY A 167 17.58 26.36 -13.25
N LYS A 168 16.67 25.38 -13.34
CA LYS A 168 15.34 25.53 -13.98
C LYS A 168 15.40 26.01 -15.45
N PRO A 169 16.14 25.35 -16.37
CA PRO A 169 16.21 25.77 -17.77
C PRO A 169 14.81 25.79 -18.43
N ALA A 170 14.63 26.72 -19.38
CA ALA A 170 13.36 26.94 -20.07
C ALA A 170 12.86 25.65 -20.76
N GLN A 171 11.57 25.37 -20.62
CA GLN A 171 10.94 24.18 -21.18
C GLN A 171 10.37 24.39 -22.59
N LYS A 172 10.17 23.26 -23.30
CA LYS A 172 9.24 23.18 -24.43
C LYS A 172 7.81 23.33 -23.91
N GLU A 173 7.03 24.21 -24.52
CA GLU A 173 5.57 24.18 -24.34
C GLU A 173 5.02 22.82 -24.78
N VAL A 174 4.22 22.20 -23.92
CA VAL A 174 3.41 21.06 -24.33
C VAL A 174 2.11 21.61 -24.87
N SER A 175 1.90 21.44 -26.17
CA SER A 175 0.59 21.57 -26.76
C SER A 175 -0.28 20.41 -26.26
N GLU A 176 -1.20 20.73 -25.34
CA GLU A 176 -2.33 19.92 -24.89
C GLU A 176 -2.03 18.76 -23.92
N PHE A 177 -2.34 18.96 -22.63
CA PHE A 177 -2.60 17.86 -21.69
C PHE A 177 -3.86 17.04 -22.05
N GLY A 178 -4.58 17.43 -23.12
CA GLY A 178 -5.90 16.95 -23.48
C GLY A 178 -6.98 17.49 -22.53
N GLU A 179 -8.25 17.23 -22.85
CA GLU A 179 -9.34 17.45 -21.90
C GLU A 179 -9.18 16.45 -20.73
N PHE A 180 -9.12 16.96 -19.50
CA PHE A 180 -9.11 16.10 -18.32
C PHE A 180 -10.53 15.58 -18.11
N ASP A 181 -10.82 14.39 -18.64
CA ASP A 181 -12.14 13.79 -18.53
C ASP A 181 -12.22 12.88 -17.29
N LEU A 182 -12.92 13.35 -16.26
CA LEU A 182 -13.30 12.53 -15.10
C LEU A 182 -14.21 11.34 -15.50
N LYS A 183 -14.68 11.31 -16.74
CA LYS A 183 -15.52 10.26 -17.34
C LYS A 183 -14.76 9.36 -18.31
N GLU A 184 -13.44 9.51 -18.48
CA GLU A 184 -12.65 8.58 -19.28
C GLU A 184 -12.74 7.19 -18.62
N GLU A 185 -13.60 6.32 -19.17
CA GLU A 185 -13.72 4.93 -18.72
C GLU A 185 -12.49 4.15 -19.18
N GLY A 186 -11.43 4.19 -18.36
CA GLY A 186 -10.17 3.49 -18.61
C GLY A 186 -9.15 3.70 -17.49
N ALA A 187 -8.18 2.79 -17.37
CA ALA A 187 -7.07 2.98 -16.44
C ALA A 187 -6.25 4.22 -16.84
N LEU A 188 -5.93 5.07 -15.87
CA LEU A 188 -5.03 6.20 -16.05
C LEU A 188 -3.61 5.67 -16.26
N ASP A 189 -3.26 5.33 -17.49
CA ASP A 189 -1.93 4.80 -17.80
C ASP A 189 -0.89 5.92 -17.90
N PHE A 190 0.35 5.62 -17.45
CA PHE A 190 1.50 6.49 -17.66
C PHE A 190 1.72 6.79 -19.15
N LYS A 191 1.77 8.09 -19.49
CA LYS A 191 2.02 8.59 -20.85
C LYS A 191 3.28 9.44 -20.85
N GLU A 192 4.36 8.93 -21.45
CA GLU A 192 5.67 9.64 -21.52
C GLU A 192 5.52 11.05 -22.12
N ALA A 193 4.65 11.23 -23.11
CA ALA A 193 4.38 12.54 -23.72
C ALA A 193 3.79 13.59 -22.75
N LYS A 194 3.19 13.16 -21.64
CA LYS A 194 2.59 14.02 -20.59
C LYS A 194 3.51 14.24 -19.38
N THR A 195 4.78 13.83 -19.46
CA THR A 195 5.74 13.85 -18.34
C THR A 195 6.53 15.16 -18.20
N THR A 196 6.04 16.26 -18.76
CA THR A 196 6.77 17.52 -18.74
C THR A 196 6.82 18.13 -17.35
N VAL A 197 8.00 18.65 -17.00
CA VAL A 197 8.28 19.30 -15.72
C VAL A 197 7.69 20.72 -15.72
N GLN A 198 6.37 20.86 -15.80
CA GLN A 198 5.72 22.15 -15.62
C GLN A 198 5.57 22.40 -14.12
N ASP A 199 6.34 23.36 -13.60
CA ASP A 199 6.37 23.64 -12.18
C ASP A 199 6.68 25.14 -11.97
N GLU A 200 5.66 25.89 -11.51
CA GLU A 200 5.79 27.28 -11.02
C GLU A 200 5.98 27.36 -9.48
N ASN A 201 6.13 26.22 -8.79
CA ASN A 201 6.38 26.17 -7.34
C ASN A 201 7.83 26.55 -6.96
#